data_AF-A0A972HMR0-F1
#
_entry.id   AF-A0A972HMR0-F1
#
_cell.length_a   1.000
_cell.length_b   1.000
_cell.length_c   1.000
_cell.angle_alpha   90.00
_cell.angle_beta   90.00
_cell.angle_gamma   90.00
#
_symmetry.space_group_name_H-M   'P 1'
#
loop_
_entity.id
_entity.type
_entity.pdbx_description
1 polymer ?
#
loop_
_entity_poly.entity_id
_entity_poly.type
_entity_poly.pdbx_seq_one_letter_code
_entity_poly.pdbx_strand_id
1 'polypeptide(L)'
;MTTKKLTSREFNQDTGGAKKATQDGPVYITDRGEPSHVLLTFADYLRLAANRPSIIDLLAQPQGIEDVELNAPVSTESAKPAEFN
;
A
#
# COMPACT_ATOMS: atom_id res chain seq x y z
N MET A 1 10.99 -5.10 -5.89
CA MET A 1 10.85 -3.62 -5.92
C MET A 1 12.24 -3.04 -5.99
N THR A 2 12.55 -2.31 -7.06
CA THR A 2 13.87 -1.70 -7.25
C THR A 2 13.78 -0.24 -6.84
N THR A 3 14.42 0.12 -5.73
CA THR A 3 14.44 1.51 -5.25
C THR A 3 15.62 2.24 -5.89
N LYS A 4 15.33 3.32 -6.63
CA LYS A 4 16.36 4.16 -7.26
C LYS A 4 16.64 5.39 -6.41
N LYS A 5 17.90 5.79 -6.30
CA LYS A 5 18.33 7.03 -5.66
C LYS A 5 18.98 7.93 -6.70
N LEU A 6 18.65 9.21 -6.67
CA LEU A 6 19.22 10.26 -7.52
C LEU A 6 19.61 11.43 -6.62
N THR A 7 20.70 12.10 -6.93
CA THR A 7 20.98 13.43 -6.38
C THR A 7 20.02 14.46 -6.98
N SER A 8 19.84 15.61 -6.30
CA SER A 8 19.10 16.75 -6.86
C SER A 8 19.63 17.18 -8.23
N ARG A 9 20.96 17.07 -8.45
CA ARG A 9 21.58 17.39 -9.75
C ARG A 9 21.18 16.39 -10.83
N GLU A 10 21.24 15.09 -10.56
CA GLU A 10 20.85 14.05 -11.52
C GLU A 10 19.36 14.13 -11.86
N PHE A 11 18.50 14.40 -10.87
CA PHE A 11 17.07 14.61 -11.10
C PHE A 11 16.79 15.80 -12.01
N ASN A 12 17.49 16.93 -11.80
CA ASN A 12 17.32 18.13 -12.62
C ASN A 12 17.90 17.95 -14.04
N GLN A 13 18.90 17.08 -14.20
CA GLN A 13 19.51 16.81 -15.50
C GLN A 13 18.65 15.86 -16.37
N ASP A 14 17.96 14.89 -15.76
CA ASP A 14 17.11 13.94 -16.46
C ASP A 14 15.78 13.69 -15.74
N THR A 15 14.92 14.71 -15.71
CA THR A 15 13.58 14.60 -15.11
C THR A 15 12.71 13.56 -15.84
N GLY A 16 12.94 13.37 -17.15
CA GLY A 16 12.19 12.40 -17.95
C GLY A 16 12.51 10.96 -17.56
N GLY A 17 13.79 10.62 -17.42
CA GLY A 17 14.25 9.33 -16.94
C GLY A 17 13.88 9.08 -15.49
N ALA A 18 13.90 10.11 -14.64
CA ALA A 18 13.39 10.01 -13.26
C ALA A 18 11.91 9.63 -13.21
N LYS A 19 11.06 10.25 -14.05
CA LYS A 19 9.63 9.89 -14.19
C LYS A 19 9.41 8.49 -14.74
N LYS A 20 10.24 8.02 -15.67
CA LYS A 20 10.15 6.63 -16.17
C LYS A 20 10.53 5.64 -15.09
N ALA A 21 11.58 5.92 -14.32
CA ALA A 21 12.04 5.06 -13.24
C ALA A 21 11.00 4.87 -12.12
N THR A 22 10.02 5.77 -11.97
CA THR A 22 8.95 5.58 -10.99
C THR A 22 8.02 4.42 -11.32
N GLN A 23 8.02 3.92 -12.55
CA GLN A 23 7.25 2.73 -12.95
C GLN A 23 7.75 1.46 -12.25
N ASP A 24 9.04 1.42 -11.88
CA ASP A 24 9.66 0.28 -11.19
C ASP A 24 9.62 0.40 -9.65
N GLY A 25 9.29 1.59 -9.14
CA GLY A 25 9.22 1.88 -7.70
C GLY A 25 9.55 3.33 -7.35
N PRO A 26 9.54 3.70 -6.05
CA PRO A 26 9.86 5.05 -5.61
C PRO A 26 11.28 5.47 -5.99
N VAL A 27 11.42 6.72 -6.43
CA VAL A 27 12.71 7.35 -6.71
C VAL A 27 13.01 8.36 -5.61
N TYR A 28 14.09 8.15 -4.87
CA TYR A 28 14.52 9.05 -3.80
C TYR A 28 15.46 10.10 -4.36
N ILE A 29 15.21 11.36 -4.03
CA ILE A 29 16.04 12.50 -4.42
C ILE A 29 16.82 12.95 -3.19
N THR A 30 18.14 12.89 -3.25
CA THR A 30 19.02 13.24 -2.14
C THR A 30 19.64 14.62 -2.31
N ASP A 31 19.77 15.35 -1.21
CA ASP A 31 20.63 16.52 -1.11
C ASP A 31 21.77 16.21 -0.12
N ARG A 32 23.01 16.47 -0.53
CA ARG A 32 24.23 16.17 0.26
C ARG A 32 24.29 14.75 0.86
N GLY A 33 23.72 13.77 0.16
CA GLY A 33 23.70 12.36 0.58
C GLY A 33 22.47 11.94 1.39
N GLU A 34 21.67 12.90 1.86
CA GLU A 34 20.47 12.63 2.65
C GLU A 34 19.21 12.68 1.76
N PRO A 35 18.27 11.71 1.88
CA PRO A 35 16.98 11.79 1.21
C PRO A 35 16.24 13.07 1.59
N SER A 36 15.87 13.85 0.57
CA SER A 36 15.14 15.11 0.74
C SER A 36 13.72 15.02 0.19
N HIS A 37 13.52 14.29 -0.90
CA HIS A 37 12.23 14.13 -1.57
C HIS A 37 12.09 12.70 -2.12
N VAL A 38 10.85 12.32 -2.41
CA VAL A 38 10.52 11.08 -3.13
C VAL A 38 9.61 11.43 -4.30
N LEU A 39 9.93 10.88 -5.47
CA LEU A 39 9.08 10.95 -6.65
C LEU A 39 8.33 9.63 -6.81
N LEU A 40 7.02 9.73 -7.03
CA LEU A 40 6.10 8.61 -7.23
C LEU A 40 5.27 8.84 -8.49
N THR A 41 4.70 7.77 -9.04
CA THR A 41 3.54 7.93 -9.92
C THR A 41 2.38 8.51 -9.12
N PHE A 42 1.46 9.22 -9.78
CA PHE A 42 0.28 9.75 -9.08
C PHE A 42 -0.61 8.61 -8.55
N ALA A 43 -0.67 7.47 -9.24
CA ALA A 43 -1.40 6.30 -8.79
C ALA A 43 -0.83 5.72 -7.48
N ASP A 44 0.50 5.65 -7.35
CA ASP A 44 1.13 5.16 -6.11
C ASP A 44 1.01 6.18 -4.98
N TYR A 45 1.06 7.48 -5.28
CA TYR A 45 0.71 8.51 -4.32
C TYR A 45 -0.73 8.34 -3.81
N LEU A 46 -1.71 8.15 -4.69
CA LEU A 46 -3.10 7.92 -4.28
C LEU A 46 -3.25 6.64 -3.45
N ARG A 47 -2.51 5.57 -3.76
CA ARG A 47 -2.54 4.34 -2.95
C ARG A 47 -1.98 4.55 -1.56
N LEU A 48 -0.92 5.36 -1.42
CA LEU A 48 -0.30 5.72 -0.15
C LEU A 48 -1.18 6.69 0.66
N ALA A 49 -1.76 7.68 -0.01
CA ALA A 49 -2.60 8.71 0.57
C ALA A 49 -4.03 8.21 0.86
N ALA A 50 -4.44 7.10 0.24
CA ALA A 50 -5.65 6.42 0.60
C ALA A 50 -5.52 5.99 2.07
N ASN A 51 -6.26 6.68 2.95
CA ASN A 51 -6.45 6.29 4.34
C ASN A 51 -7.27 4.99 4.36
N ARG A 52 -6.63 3.90 3.95
CA ARG A 52 -7.25 2.59 3.95
C ARG A 52 -7.53 2.25 5.41
N PRO A 53 -8.76 1.83 5.75
CA PRO A 53 -9.03 1.31 7.07
C PRO A 53 -7.98 0.24 7.38
N SER A 54 -7.43 0.29 8.59
CA SER A 54 -6.48 -0.71 9.04
C SER A 54 -7.15 -2.09 8.99
N ILE A 55 -6.36 -3.16 9.00
CA ILE A 55 -6.92 -4.52 9.09
C ILE A 55 -7.84 -4.64 10.32
N ILE A 56 -7.54 -3.91 11.39
CA ILE A 56 -8.36 -3.84 12.59
C ILE A 56 -9.68 -3.15 12.28
N ASP A 57 -9.67 -1.99 11.62
CA ASP A 57 -10.90 -1.27 11.25
C ASP A 57 -11.79 -2.08 10.30
N LEU A 58 -11.19 -2.88 9.41
CA LEU A 58 -11.91 -3.74 8.46
C LEU A 58 -12.54 -4.96 9.12
N LEU A 59 -11.89 -5.52 10.15
CA LEU A 59 -12.38 -6.70 10.88
C LEU A 59 -13.17 -6.33 12.14
N ALA A 60 -13.13 -5.06 12.54
CA ALA A 60 -13.86 -4.57 13.69
C ALA A 60 -15.36 -4.73 13.47
N GLN A 61 -16.03 -5.12 14.53
CA GLN A 61 -17.49 -5.11 14.57
C GLN A 61 -17.96 -3.65 14.42
N PRO A 62 -18.87 -3.35 13.48
CA PRO A 62 -19.49 -2.03 13.39
C PRO A 62 -19.99 -1.53 14.76
N GLN A 63 -19.97 -0.20 14.95
CA GLN A 63 -20.55 0.38 16.16
C GLN A 63 -22.07 0.19 16.18
N GLY A 64 -22.64 -0.07 17.35
CA GLY A 64 -24.09 -0.18 17.53
C GLY A 64 -24.67 -1.57 17.25
N ILE A 65 -23.83 -2.60 17.11
CA ILE A 65 -24.25 -4.00 16.99
C ILE A 65 -23.66 -4.88 18.11
N GLU A 66 -23.25 -4.26 19.22
CA GLU A 66 -22.65 -4.96 20.37
C GLU A 66 -23.63 -5.97 20.98
N ASP A 67 -24.92 -5.67 20.97
CA ASP A 67 -25.99 -6.50 21.55
C ASP A 67 -26.74 -7.35 20.51
N VAL A 68 -26.28 -7.38 19.24
CA VAL A 68 -26.93 -8.20 18.21
C VAL A 68 -26.55 -9.66 18.42
N GLU A 69 -27.55 -10.47 18.74
CA GLU A 69 -27.38 -11.91 18.86
C GLU A 69 -27.05 -12.53 17.49
N LEU A 70 -25.89 -13.17 17.38
CA LEU A 70 -25.44 -13.84 16.16
C LEU A 70 -26.26 -15.12 15.93
N ASN A 71 -27.41 -14.95 15.27
CA ASN A 71 -28.32 -16.05 14.94
C ASN A 71 -27.90 -16.73 13.63
N ALA A 72 -26.70 -17.32 13.62
CA ALA A 72 -26.21 -18.11 12.51
C ALA A 72 -26.82 -19.52 12.57
N PRO A 73 -27.36 -20.05 11.46
CA PRO A 73 -27.83 -21.43 11.43
C PRO A 73 -26.66 -22.38 11.70
N VAL A 74 -26.92 -23.44 12.47
CA VAL A 74 -25.94 -24.51 12.66
C VAL A 74 -25.65 -25.12 11.29
N SER A 75 -24.37 -25.09 10.88
CA SER A 75 -23.97 -25.70 9.63
C SER A 75 -24.26 -27.19 9.67
N THR A 76 -24.97 -27.69 8.65
CA THR A 76 -25.18 -29.12 8.41
C THR A 76 -24.15 -29.70 7.45
N GLU A 77 -23.25 -28.87 6.95
CA GLU A 77 -22.20 -29.30 6.03
C GLU A 77 -21.14 -30.11 6.76
N SER A 78 -20.71 -31.21 6.14
CA SER A 78 -19.56 -31.97 6.64
C SER A 78 -18.28 -31.20 6.34
N ALA A 79 -17.50 -30.91 7.38
CA ALA A 79 -16.21 -30.26 7.23
C ALA A 79 -15.30 -31.08 6.30
N LYS A 80 -14.81 -30.45 5.22
CA LYS A 80 -13.84 -31.05 4.31
C LYS A 80 -12.46 -30.45 4.56
N PRO A 81 -11.38 -31.23 4.43
CA PRO A 81 -10.03 -30.69 4.45
C PRO A 81 -9.86 -29.62 3.37
N ALA A 82 -9.14 -28.55 3.68
CA ALA A 82 -8.73 -27.58 2.67
C ALA A 82 -7.67 -28.22 1.76
N GLU A 83 -7.87 -28.15 0.44
CA GLU A 83 -6.82 -28.47 -0.52
C GLU A 83 -5.91 -27.25 -0.67
N PHE A 84 -4.65 -27.41 -0.28
CA PHE A 84 -3.61 -26.39 -0.48
C PHE A 84 -2.75 -26.84 -1.66
N ASN A 85 -2.82 -26.09 -2.76
CA ASN A 85 -1.98 -26.27 -3.95
C ASN A 85 -0.83 -25.27 -3.95
#